data_AF-A0A1L5KEL7-F1
#
_entry.id   AF-A0A1L5KEL7-F1
#
_cell.length_a   1.000
_cell.length_b   1.000
_cell.length_c   1.000
_cell.angle_alpha   90.00
_cell.angle_beta   90.00
_cell.angle_gamma   90.00
#
_symmetry.space_group_name_H-M   'P 1'
#
loop_
_entity.id
_entity.type
_entity.pdbx_description
1 polymer ?
#
loop_
_entity_poly.entity_id
_entity_poly.type
_entity_poly.pdbx_seq_one_letter_code
_entity_poly.pdbx_strand_id
1 'polypeptide(L)'
;MKKYLLLFLCITLWLGVLVGLRGFAATEASVPAGSVRVRTENGILELELEEYVAALLSAAMPDNYPEEALRAQAVILRTRTCRTLESGVPHEDGCFCAGCEYCFSFTTTVTAASHNAARATAGEVLRYNGALIDARFHLSSCEYTASAYELTGEDIPYLVSVDTPDESGFSAFVNTVTIPLDQLAAAFPDRTLSFEANDLYLSYYDSGRIKNVFFGDTAVAGGALATAFALKSQRFDAAIRD
;
A
#
# COMPACT_ATOMS: atom_id res chain seq x y z
N MET A 1 16.61 9.27 49.12
CA MET A 1 17.44 9.17 47.89
C MET A 1 17.01 8.04 46.95
N LYS A 2 16.79 6.79 47.40
CA LYS A 2 16.43 5.66 46.50
C LYS A 2 15.13 5.82 45.70
N LYS A 3 14.11 6.52 46.24
CA LYS A 3 12.82 6.76 45.52
C LYS A 3 12.95 7.72 44.33
N TYR A 4 13.85 8.69 44.37
CA TYR A 4 14.07 9.64 43.28
C TYR A 4 14.99 9.10 42.19
N LEU A 5 15.90 8.18 42.55
CA LEU A 5 16.78 7.50 41.60
C LEU A 5 16.00 6.58 40.64
N LEU A 6 14.98 5.88 41.14
CA LEU A 6 14.12 5.03 40.32
C LEU A 6 13.25 5.87 39.37
N LEU A 7 12.71 7.00 39.85
CA LEU A 7 11.93 7.92 39.04
C LEU A 7 12.77 8.56 37.92
N PHE A 8 14.02 8.92 38.23
CA PHE A 8 14.96 9.47 37.24
C PHE A 8 15.33 8.43 36.18
N LEU A 9 15.59 7.18 36.56
CA LEU A 9 15.85 6.07 35.64
C LEU A 9 14.65 5.80 34.71
N CYS A 10 13.43 5.82 35.22
CA CYS A 10 12.22 5.68 34.41
C CYS A 10 12.04 6.84 33.42
N ILE A 11 12.31 8.08 33.82
CA ILE A 11 12.23 9.26 32.96
C ILE A 11 13.31 9.21 31.87
N THR A 12 14.54 8.79 32.19
CA THR A 12 15.60 8.64 31.19
C THR A 12 15.35 7.49 30.23
N LEU A 13 14.73 6.39 30.68
CA LEU A 13 14.30 5.30 29.80
C LEU A 13 13.18 5.76 28.86
N TRP A 14 12.20 6.50 29.38
CA TRP A 14 11.10 7.05 28.59
C TRP A 14 11.57 8.09 27.56
N LEU A 15 12.54 8.95 27.92
CA LEU A 15 13.18 9.87 26.98
C LEU A 15 14.00 9.12 25.91
N GLY A 16 14.66 8.01 26.26
CA GLY A 16 15.36 7.15 25.30
C GLY A 16 14.42 6.46 24.30
N VAL A 17 13.23 6.03 24.75
CA VAL A 17 12.18 5.46 23.88
C VAL A 17 11.56 6.53 22.97
N LEU A 18 11.36 7.75 23.46
CA LEU A 18 10.90 8.90 22.66
C LEU A 18 11.93 9.33 21.59
N VAL A 19 13.23 9.17 21.86
CA VAL A 19 14.29 9.42 20.87
C VAL A 19 14.38 8.26 19.86
N GLY A 20 14.10 7.02 20.28
CA GLY A 20 14.03 5.84 19.39
C GLY A 20 12.84 5.85 18.41
N LEU A 21 11.84 6.70 18.64
CA LEU A 21 10.70 6.90 17.73
C LEU A 21 10.97 7.95 16.63
N ARG A 22 12.14 8.59 16.61
CA ARG A 22 12.54 9.51 15.53
C ARG A 22 13.13 8.76 14.32
N GLY A 23 12.44 7.72 13.86
CA GLY A 23 12.79 7.02 12.63
C GLY A 23 12.29 7.73 11.37
N PHE A 24 11.25 8.55 11.51
CA PHE A 24 10.73 9.38 10.44
C PHE A 24 11.26 10.81 10.57
N ALA A 25 11.98 11.25 9.55
CA ALA A 25 12.25 12.65 9.33
C ALA A 25 11.73 13.00 7.93
N ALA A 26 10.70 13.85 7.86
CA ALA A 26 10.44 14.62 6.66
C ALA A 26 11.57 15.65 6.58
N THR A 27 12.59 15.36 5.77
CA THR A 27 13.69 16.30 5.52
C THR A 27 13.52 16.86 4.13
N GLU A 28 13.58 18.18 3.99
CA GLU A 28 13.88 18.82 2.72
C GLU A 28 15.30 18.38 2.31
N ALA A 29 15.42 17.50 1.32
CA ALA A 29 16.70 17.09 0.76
C ALA A 29 16.55 16.75 -0.74
N SER A 30 17.58 17.10 -1.50
CA SER A 30 17.63 17.17 -2.97
C SER A 30 17.07 15.93 -3.66
N VAL A 31 15.89 16.10 -4.24
CA VAL A 31 15.38 15.31 -5.37
C VAL A 31 16.48 15.20 -6.44
N PRO A 32 16.66 14.03 -7.10
CA PRO A 32 17.54 13.94 -8.25
C PRO A 32 17.18 15.03 -9.25
N ALA A 33 18.11 15.95 -9.50
CA ALA A 33 17.95 16.94 -10.57
C ALA A 33 17.95 16.17 -11.90
N GLY A 34 16.76 15.92 -12.43
CA GLY A 34 16.58 15.06 -13.59
C GLY A 34 15.13 14.95 -14.00
N SER A 35 14.96 14.86 -15.31
CA SER A 35 13.67 14.59 -15.93
C SER A 35 13.30 13.11 -15.79
N VAL A 36 12.01 12.85 -15.62
CA VAL A 36 11.41 11.52 -15.61
C VAL A 36 10.92 11.21 -17.02
N ARG A 37 11.37 10.08 -17.58
CA ARG A 37 10.89 9.58 -18.87
C ARG A 37 9.76 8.59 -18.66
N VAL A 38 8.63 8.81 -19.33
CA VAL A 38 7.46 7.94 -19.28
C VAL A 38 7.00 7.57 -20.69
N ARG A 39 6.80 6.28 -20.93
CA ARG A 39 6.24 5.73 -22.16
C ARG A 39 4.72 5.82 -22.11
N THR A 40 4.15 6.49 -23.09
CA THR A 40 2.71 6.61 -23.33
C THR A 40 2.35 6.01 -24.70
N GLU A 41 1.06 5.92 -24.99
CA GLU A 41 0.56 5.51 -26.33
C GLU A 41 1.05 6.45 -27.44
N ASN A 42 1.32 7.73 -27.11
CA ASN A 42 1.77 8.75 -28.04
C ASN A 42 3.30 8.90 -28.11
N GLY A 43 4.04 8.00 -27.47
CA GLY A 43 5.51 8.02 -27.42
C GLY A 43 6.06 8.31 -26.02
N ILE A 44 7.35 8.63 -25.96
CA ILE A 44 8.06 8.92 -24.72
C ILE A 44 7.92 10.40 -24.39
N LEU A 45 7.42 10.69 -23.18
CA LEU A 45 7.40 12.03 -22.60
C LEU A 45 8.53 12.17 -21.60
N GLU A 46 9.12 13.35 -21.55
CA GLU A 46 10.14 13.73 -20.59
C GLU A 46 9.57 14.88 -19.75
N LEU A 47 9.44 14.66 -18.45
CA LEU A 47 8.75 15.55 -17.52
C LEU A 47 9.66 15.91 -16.35
N GLU A 48 9.54 17.12 -15.82
CA GLU A 48 10.13 17.42 -14.51
C GLU A 48 9.47 16.56 -13.43
N LEU A 49 10.18 16.23 -12.34
CA LEU A 49 9.66 15.31 -11.33
C LEU A 49 8.30 15.76 -10.78
N GLU A 50 8.14 17.05 -10.50
CA GLU A 50 6.89 17.56 -9.93
C GLU A 50 5.71 17.50 -10.91
N GLU A 51 5.97 17.63 -12.21
CA GLU A 51 4.96 17.43 -13.26
C GLU A 51 4.57 15.96 -13.35
N TYR A 52 5.55 15.06 -13.26
CA TYR A 52 5.30 13.63 -13.22
C TYR A 52 4.49 13.23 -11.97
N VAL A 53 4.84 13.73 -10.78
CA VAL A 53 4.09 13.47 -9.54
C VAL A 53 2.66 14.01 -9.64
N ALA A 54 2.44 15.19 -10.21
CA ALA A 54 1.11 15.74 -10.43
C ALA A 54 0.26 14.87 -11.38
N ALA A 55 0.89 14.31 -12.42
CA ALA A 55 0.26 13.36 -13.32
C ALA A 55 -0.10 12.03 -12.64
N LEU A 56 0.80 11.49 -11.81
CA LEU A 56 0.52 10.30 -11.01
C LEU A 56 -0.64 10.54 -10.03
N LEU A 57 -0.63 11.69 -9.36
CA LEU A 57 -1.66 12.05 -8.39
C LEU A 57 -3.04 12.19 -9.05
N SER A 58 -3.09 12.82 -10.22
CA SER A 58 -4.33 12.97 -11.01
C SER A 58 -4.90 11.62 -11.48
N ALA A 59 -4.04 10.62 -11.68
CA ALA A 59 -4.47 9.26 -12.01
C ALA A 59 -4.88 8.44 -10.77
N ALA A 60 -4.28 8.72 -9.62
CA ALA A 60 -4.46 7.92 -8.40
C ALA A 60 -5.64 8.39 -7.54
N MET A 61 -5.96 9.69 -7.54
CA MET A 61 -6.82 10.29 -6.53
C MET A 61 -7.75 11.37 -7.12
N PRO A 62 -9.06 11.35 -6.80
CA PRO A 62 -9.98 12.40 -7.23
C PRO A 62 -9.61 13.77 -6.69
N ASP A 63 -9.82 14.82 -7.50
CA ASP A 63 -9.41 16.20 -7.19
C ASP A 63 -10.26 16.89 -6.12
N ASN A 64 -11.40 16.30 -5.76
CA ASN A 64 -12.29 16.79 -4.70
C ASN A 64 -11.97 16.23 -3.31
N TYR A 65 -10.91 15.42 -3.17
CA TYR A 65 -10.44 14.95 -1.87
C TYR A 65 -9.81 16.10 -1.06
N PRO A 66 -9.72 15.98 0.27
CA PRO A 66 -9.12 17.00 1.11
C PRO A 66 -7.70 17.37 0.66
N GLU A 67 -7.36 18.66 0.71
CA GLU A 67 -6.07 19.18 0.27
C GLU A 67 -4.88 18.47 0.94
N GLU A 68 -4.96 18.25 2.26
CA GLU A 68 -3.91 17.56 3.01
C GLU A 68 -3.77 16.08 2.61
N ALA A 69 -4.85 15.43 2.17
CA ALA A 69 -4.76 14.07 1.63
C ALA A 69 -4.03 14.09 0.28
N LEU A 70 -4.31 15.07 -0.59
CA LEU A 70 -3.63 15.21 -1.89
C LEU A 70 -2.13 15.51 -1.69
N ARG A 71 -1.78 16.35 -0.72
CA ARG A 71 -0.39 16.64 -0.34
C ARG A 71 0.32 15.40 0.18
N ALA A 72 -0.30 14.64 1.10
CA ALA A 72 0.25 13.38 1.59
C ALA A 72 0.49 12.38 0.46
N GLN A 73 -0.48 12.23 -0.45
CA GLN A 73 -0.36 11.34 -1.61
C GLN A 73 0.73 11.80 -2.59
N ALA A 74 0.93 13.11 -2.78
CA ALA A 74 2.03 13.65 -3.57
C ALA A 74 3.40 13.23 -3.01
N VAL A 75 3.59 13.37 -1.69
CA VAL A 75 4.81 12.94 -0.99
C VAL A 75 5.05 11.43 -1.13
N ILE A 76 3.99 10.62 -1.00
CA ILE A 76 4.04 9.16 -1.19
C ILE A 76 4.49 8.82 -2.61
N LEU A 77 3.84 9.39 -3.63
CA LEU A 77 4.15 9.16 -5.04
C LEU A 77 5.59 9.58 -5.36
N ARG A 78 6.00 10.77 -4.92
CA ARG A 78 7.38 11.27 -5.09
C ARG A 78 8.41 10.35 -4.46
N THR A 79 8.16 9.89 -3.23
CA THR A 79 9.04 8.96 -2.52
C THR A 79 9.23 7.68 -3.33
N ARG A 80 8.13 7.08 -3.82
CA ARG A 80 8.23 5.86 -4.62
C ARG A 80 8.93 6.10 -5.95
N THR A 81 8.62 7.20 -6.66
CA THR A 81 9.30 7.56 -7.91
C THR A 81 10.81 7.69 -7.70
N CYS A 82 11.24 8.43 -6.67
CA CYS A 82 12.66 8.59 -6.35
C CYS A 82 13.31 7.26 -6.00
N ARG A 83 12.64 6.41 -5.21
CA ARG A 83 13.15 5.08 -4.84
C ARG A 83 13.32 4.17 -6.06
N THR A 84 12.39 4.22 -7.00
CA THR A 84 12.50 3.49 -8.28
C THR A 84 13.67 4.02 -9.12
N LEU A 85 13.84 5.34 -9.19
CA LEU A 85 14.99 5.93 -9.89
C LEU A 85 16.33 5.53 -9.27
N GLU A 86 16.44 5.52 -7.93
CA GLU A 86 17.65 5.08 -7.20
C GLU A 86 17.96 3.59 -7.42
N SER A 87 16.94 2.75 -7.53
CA SER A 87 17.08 1.29 -7.70
C SER A 87 17.25 0.86 -9.16
N GLY A 88 17.04 1.78 -10.10
CA GLY A 88 16.93 1.50 -11.53
C GLY A 88 15.46 1.34 -11.97
N VAL A 89 15.09 2.06 -13.02
CA VAL A 89 13.75 1.97 -13.63
C VAL A 89 13.54 0.54 -14.16
N PRO A 90 12.37 -0.07 -13.94
CA PRO A 90 12.14 -1.51 -14.21
C PRO A 90 12.14 -1.90 -15.71
N HIS A 91 12.41 -0.96 -16.62
CA HIS A 91 12.37 -1.18 -18.05
C HIS A 91 13.74 -0.92 -18.69
N GLU A 92 14.11 -1.75 -19.67
CA GLU A 92 15.44 -1.71 -20.32
C GLU A 92 15.77 -0.37 -20.98
N ASP A 93 14.76 0.38 -21.42
CA ASP A 93 14.94 1.71 -22.03
C ASP A 93 15.02 2.85 -20.99
N GLY A 94 14.90 2.53 -19.71
CA GLY A 94 14.96 3.46 -18.59
C GLY A 94 13.76 4.41 -18.52
N CYS A 95 12.60 4.00 -19.06
CA CYS A 95 11.35 4.76 -19.02
C CYS A 95 10.36 4.10 -18.05
N PHE A 96 9.62 4.88 -17.26
CA PHE A 96 8.38 4.40 -16.64
C PHE A 96 7.34 4.09 -17.72
N CYS A 97 6.30 3.32 -17.41
CA CYS A 97 5.17 3.13 -18.33
C CYS A 97 3.82 3.33 -17.65
N ALA A 98 2.79 3.63 -18.44
CA ALA A 98 1.44 3.93 -17.96
C ALA A 98 0.55 2.68 -17.81
N GLY A 99 1.00 1.63 -17.11
CA GLY A 99 0.09 0.50 -16.84
C GLY A 99 0.69 -0.87 -16.52
N CYS A 100 1.98 -0.99 -16.21
CA CYS A 100 2.50 -2.25 -15.65
C CYS A 100 2.41 -2.24 -14.13
N GLU A 101 2.41 -3.42 -13.50
CA GLU A 101 2.35 -3.60 -12.05
C GLU A 101 3.50 -2.90 -11.29
N TYR A 102 4.65 -2.75 -11.95
CA TYR A 102 5.84 -2.13 -11.41
C TYR A 102 5.86 -0.60 -11.54
N CYS A 103 4.99 -0.04 -12.38
CA CYS A 103 4.87 1.40 -12.62
C CYS A 103 3.53 1.94 -12.12
N PHE A 104 3.43 3.26 -12.04
CA PHE A 104 2.23 3.94 -11.58
C PHE A 104 1.25 4.17 -12.71
N SER A 105 -0.04 4.20 -12.37
CA SER A 105 -1.05 4.81 -13.24
C SER A 105 -0.65 6.25 -13.52
N PHE A 106 -0.68 6.62 -14.80
CA PHE A 106 -0.21 7.93 -15.29
C PHE A 106 -1.27 8.51 -16.23
N THR A 107 -1.47 9.82 -16.17
CA THR A 107 -2.36 10.56 -17.08
C THR A 107 -1.71 11.84 -17.55
N THR A 108 -1.97 12.24 -18.79
CA THR A 108 -1.56 13.56 -19.31
C THR A 108 -2.56 14.67 -18.95
N THR A 109 -3.74 14.32 -18.44
CA THR A 109 -4.75 15.27 -17.97
C THR A 109 -4.54 15.56 -16.49
N VAL A 110 -3.71 16.56 -16.19
CA VAL A 110 -3.36 16.95 -14.83
C VAL A 110 -4.42 17.92 -14.27
N THR A 111 -4.95 17.64 -13.07
CA THR A 111 -5.89 18.55 -12.40
C THR A 111 -5.15 19.68 -11.67
N ALA A 112 -5.82 20.81 -11.48
CA ALA A 112 -5.23 21.95 -10.75
C ALA A 112 -4.93 21.57 -9.29
N ALA A 113 -5.80 20.79 -8.64
CA ALA A 113 -5.61 20.33 -7.28
C ALA A 113 -4.35 19.46 -7.14
N SER A 114 -4.15 18.49 -8.04
CA SER A 114 -2.98 17.64 -8.05
C SER A 114 -1.69 18.41 -8.32
N HIS A 115 -1.71 19.33 -9.30
CA HIS A 115 -0.56 20.19 -9.60
C HIS A 115 -0.18 21.07 -8.40
N ASN A 116 -1.16 21.66 -7.73
CA ASN A 116 -0.91 22.49 -6.56
C ASN A 116 -0.38 21.68 -5.38
N ALA A 117 -0.93 20.48 -5.13
CA ALA A 117 -0.47 19.59 -4.05
C ALA A 117 0.96 19.09 -4.28
N ALA A 118 1.30 18.70 -5.52
CA ALA A 118 2.66 18.30 -5.89
C ALA A 118 3.64 19.46 -5.64
N ARG A 119 3.35 20.65 -6.16
CA ARG A 119 4.21 21.83 -5.97
C ARG A 119 4.31 22.31 -4.53
N ALA A 120 3.23 22.24 -3.76
CA ALA A 120 3.22 22.64 -2.35
C ALA A 120 4.11 21.74 -1.48
N THR A 121 4.36 20.51 -1.92
CA THR A 121 5.20 19.51 -1.25
C THR A 121 6.47 19.21 -2.04
N ALA A 122 6.89 20.14 -2.92
CA ALA A 122 8.00 19.90 -3.83
C ALA A 122 9.27 19.53 -3.07
N GLY A 123 9.90 18.42 -3.46
CA GLY A 123 11.09 17.92 -2.79
C GLY A 123 10.87 17.16 -1.47
N GLU A 124 9.65 17.10 -0.94
CA GLU A 124 9.36 16.32 0.26
C GLU A 124 9.27 14.82 -0.07
N VAL A 125 10.02 14.02 0.68
CA VAL A 125 10.07 12.55 0.57
C VAL A 125 10.11 11.90 1.95
N LEU A 126 9.65 10.66 2.03
CA LEU A 126 9.64 9.86 3.26
C LEU A 126 10.90 9.01 3.36
N ARG A 127 11.59 9.11 4.50
CA ARG A 127 12.81 8.34 4.79
C ARG A 127 12.71 7.62 6.13
N TYR A 128 13.34 6.45 6.19
CA TYR A 128 13.59 5.69 7.41
C TYR A 128 15.07 5.31 7.46
N ASN A 129 15.76 5.64 8.54
CA ASN A 129 17.22 5.47 8.66
C ASN A 129 18.02 6.09 7.50
N GLY A 130 17.56 7.24 7.00
CA GLY A 130 18.20 7.98 5.90
C GLY A 130 17.91 7.45 4.50
N ALA A 131 17.37 6.24 4.35
CA ALA A 131 16.97 5.67 3.06
C ALA A 131 15.51 6.01 2.71
N LEU A 132 15.18 6.15 1.42
CA LEU A 132 13.80 6.28 0.97
C LEU A 132 12.99 5.04 1.35
N ILE A 133 11.80 5.24 1.92
CA ILE A 133 10.98 4.13 2.36
C ILE A 133 10.25 3.44 1.20
N ASP A 134 9.76 2.24 1.49
CA ASP A 134 8.66 1.63 0.75
C ASP A 134 7.32 2.30 1.10
N ALA A 135 6.96 3.34 0.36
CA ALA A 135 5.71 4.09 0.57
C ALA A 135 4.51 3.47 -0.18
N ARG A 136 4.28 2.17 -0.04
CA ARG A 136 3.09 1.51 -0.62
C ARG A 136 1.80 2.09 -0.03
N PHE A 137 0.75 2.18 -0.85
CA PHE A 137 -0.56 2.70 -0.46
C PHE A 137 -1.66 1.86 -1.12
N HIS A 138 -2.87 1.96 -0.58
CA HIS A 138 -4.05 1.23 -1.04
C HIS A 138 -5.31 2.06 -0.81
N LEU A 139 -6.42 1.66 -1.43
CA LEU A 139 -7.64 2.46 -1.49
C LEU A 139 -8.43 2.50 -0.17
N SER A 140 -8.52 1.37 0.53
CA SER A 140 -9.20 1.24 1.82
C SER A 140 -8.63 0.06 2.60
N SER A 141 -8.53 0.21 3.92
CA SER A 141 -7.86 -0.73 4.83
C SER A 141 -8.81 -1.74 5.47
N CYS A 142 -10.11 -1.43 5.54
CA CYS A 142 -11.09 -2.23 6.26
C CYS A 142 -10.72 -2.40 7.75
N GLU A 143 -10.73 -1.29 8.50
CA GLU A 143 -10.39 -1.13 9.94
C GLU A 143 -8.89 -1.09 10.23
N TYR A 144 -8.08 -1.98 9.67
CA TYR A 144 -6.64 -2.02 9.92
C TYR A 144 -5.82 -2.09 8.63
N THR A 145 -4.69 -1.39 8.57
CA THR A 145 -3.70 -1.63 7.49
C THR A 145 -3.09 -3.03 7.61
N ALA A 146 -2.64 -3.60 6.50
CA ALA A 146 -1.84 -4.83 6.53
C ALA A 146 -0.38 -4.48 6.89
N SER A 147 0.27 -5.32 7.69
CA SER A 147 1.74 -5.27 7.79
C SER A 147 2.40 -5.81 6.51
N ALA A 148 3.66 -5.43 6.25
CA ALA A 148 4.44 -6.02 5.17
C ALA A 148 4.59 -7.54 5.35
N TYR A 149 4.69 -8.01 6.59
CA TYR A 149 4.81 -9.43 6.91
C TYR A 149 3.60 -10.24 6.44
N GLU A 150 2.39 -9.71 6.61
CA GLU A 150 1.16 -10.37 6.15
C GLU A 150 1.11 -10.56 4.62
N LEU A 151 1.70 -9.62 3.89
CA LEU A 151 1.62 -9.56 2.43
C LEU A 151 2.79 -10.28 1.75
N THR A 152 4.01 -10.09 2.26
CA THR A 152 5.25 -10.58 1.62
C THR A 152 6.08 -11.48 2.52
N GLY A 153 5.72 -11.64 3.79
CA GLY A 153 6.52 -12.37 4.78
C GLY A 153 7.74 -11.57 5.29
N GLU A 154 7.94 -10.35 4.80
CA GLU A 154 9.05 -9.48 5.20
C GLU A 154 8.67 -8.61 6.38
N ASP A 155 9.52 -8.56 7.41
CA ASP A 155 9.37 -7.61 8.50
C ASP A 155 10.00 -6.27 8.10
N ILE A 156 9.14 -5.26 7.89
CA ILE A 156 9.54 -3.90 7.54
C ILE A 156 9.06 -2.96 8.66
N PRO A 157 9.98 -2.33 9.43
CA PRO A 157 9.64 -1.65 10.69
C PRO A 157 8.59 -0.53 10.59
N TYR A 158 8.49 0.12 9.43
CA TYR A 158 7.53 1.21 9.18
C TYR A 158 6.27 0.76 8.41
N LEU A 159 6.17 -0.51 8.03
CA LEU A 159 5.00 -1.11 7.40
C LEU A 159 4.40 -2.16 8.33
N VAL A 160 3.90 -1.66 9.46
CA VAL A 160 3.18 -2.45 10.47
C VAL A 160 1.68 -2.20 10.35
N SER A 161 0.88 -3.12 10.91
CA SER A 161 -0.56 -2.94 10.99
C SER A 161 -0.89 -1.82 11.98
N VAL A 162 -1.72 -0.88 11.55
CA VAL A 162 -2.26 0.22 12.37
C VAL A 162 -3.76 0.33 12.15
N ASP A 163 -4.45 0.82 13.18
CA ASP A 163 -5.88 1.15 13.11
C ASP A 163 -6.11 2.32 12.13
N THR A 164 -7.28 2.32 11.49
CA THR A 164 -7.66 3.29 10.47
C THR A 164 -9.00 3.93 10.82
N PRO A 165 -9.25 5.18 10.38
CA PRO A 165 -10.54 5.81 10.62
C PRO A 165 -11.68 5.00 9.99
N ASP A 166 -12.91 5.29 10.41
CA ASP A 166 -14.09 4.65 9.82
C ASP A 166 -14.18 4.97 8.32
N GLU A 167 -14.00 3.94 7.50
CA GLU A 167 -14.07 3.97 6.05
C GLU A 167 -15.44 3.51 5.51
N SER A 168 -16.42 3.23 6.37
CA SER A 168 -17.74 2.69 5.97
C SER A 168 -18.53 3.61 5.03
N GLY A 169 -18.21 4.90 4.99
CA GLY A 169 -18.75 5.85 4.02
C GLY A 169 -18.22 5.67 2.59
N PHE A 170 -17.18 4.86 2.39
CA PHE A 170 -16.66 4.55 1.06
C PHE A 170 -17.60 3.60 0.32
N SER A 171 -18.14 4.02 -0.82
CA SER A 171 -19.19 3.27 -1.53
C SER A 171 -18.80 1.85 -1.98
N ALA A 172 -17.50 1.59 -2.12
CA ALA A 172 -16.95 0.29 -2.48
C ALA A 172 -16.37 -0.48 -1.27
N PHE A 173 -16.65 -0.05 -0.04
CA PHE A 173 -16.14 -0.66 1.20
C PHE A 173 -16.56 -2.12 1.37
N VAL A 174 -17.82 -2.44 1.05
CA VAL A 174 -18.33 -3.82 1.06
C VAL A 174 -18.67 -4.26 -0.35
N ASN A 175 -18.27 -5.48 -0.69
CA ASN A 175 -18.65 -6.12 -1.94
C ASN A 175 -18.90 -7.61 -1.72
N THR A 176 -19.66 -8.23 -2.63
CA THR A 176 -19.98 -9.65 -2.58
C THR A 176 -19.70 -10.27 -3.93
N VAL A 177 -18.94 -11.35 -3.93
CA VAL A 177 -18.64 -12.16 -5.11
C VAL A 177 -19.19 -13.55 -4.87
N THR A 178 -19.94 -14.08 -5.83
CA THR A 178 -20.42 -15.46 -5.82
C THR A 178 -19.55 -16.28 -6.76
N ILE A 179 -18.93 -17.33 -6.23
CA ILE A 179 -18.02 -18.20 -6.99
C ILE A 179 -18.67 -19.57 -7.12
N PRO A 180 -18.94 -20.05 -8.34
CA PRO A 180 -19.37 -21.43 -8.57
C PRO A 180 -18.31 -22.44 -8.06
N LEU A 181 -18.75 -23.50 -7.39
CA LEU A 181 -17.84 -24.48 -6.75
C LEU A 181 -16.93 -25.19 -7.76
N ASP A 182 -17.40 -25.41 -8.99
CA ASP A 182 -16.61 -25.97 -10.09
C ASP A 182 -15.48 -25.03 -10.52
N GLN A 183 -15.73 -23.72 -10.59
CA GLN A 183 -14.70 -22.71 -10.84
C GLN A 183 -13.70 -22.63 -9.70
N LEU A 184 -14.17 -22.76 -8.45
CA LEU A 184 -13.30 -22.79 -7.28
C LEU A 184 -12.35 -24.00 -7.30
N ALA A 185 -12.86 -25.19 -7.61
CA ALA A 185 -12.04 -26.38 -7.77
C ALA A 185 -11.06 -26.25 -8.96
N ALA A 186 -11.52 -25.68 -10.09
CA ALA A 186 -10.68 -25.50 -11.27
C ALA A 186 -9.54 -24.48 -11.07
N ALA A 187 -9.71 -23.49 -10.20
CA ALA A 187 -8.66 -22.53 -9.86
C ALA A 187 -7.52 -23.15 -9.04
N PHE A 188 -7.78 -24.28 -8.38
CA PHE A 188 -6.82 -24.98 -7.53
C PHE A 188 -6.77 -26.48 -7.85
N PRO A 189 -6.38 -26.87 -9.08
CA PRO A 189 -6.50 -28.25 -9.57
C PRO A 189 -5.61 -29.24 -8.81
N ASP A 190 -4.53 -28.77 -8.20
CA ASP A 190 -3.62 -29.59 -7.39
C ASP A 190 -4.11 -29.82 -5.95
N ARG A 191 -5.35 -29.42 -5.65
CA ARG A 191 -5.94 -29.45 -4.31
C ARG A 191 -7.29 -30.14 -4.34
N THR A 192 -7.52 -31.07 -3.42
CA THR A 192 -8.85 -31.66 -3.20
C THR A 192 -9.61 -30.81 -2.20
N LEU A 193 -10.64 -30.10 -2.66
CA LEU A 193 -11.46 -29.22 -1.82
C LEU A 193 -12.75 -29.93 -1.40
N SER A 194 -13.10 -29.87 -0.11
CA SER A 194 -14.41 -30.28 0.41
C SER A 194 -15.34 -29.08 0.51
N PHE A 195 -16.60 -29.23 0.11
CA PHE A 195 -17.60 -28.15 0.09
C PHE A 195 -18.80 -28.42 1.00
N GLU A 196 -18.68 -29.35 1.95
CA GLU A 196 -19.72 -29.54 2.97
C GLU A 196 -19.83 -28.28 3.84
N ALA A 197 -21.05 -27.89 4.23
CA ALA A 197 -21.29 -26.59 4.87
C ALA A 197 -20.50 -26.38 6.19
N ASN A 198 -20.13 -27.46 6.89
CA ASN A 198 -19.35 -27.40 8.13
C ASN A 198 -17.83 -27.47 7.92
N ASP A 199 -17.38 -27.62 6.67
CA ASP A 199 -15.97 -27.83 6.34
C ASP A 199 -15.25 -26.52 5.98
N LEU A 200 -15.95 -25.38 6.00
CA LEU A 200 -15.36 -24.07 5.73
C LEU A 200 -14.87 -23.40 7.02
N TYR A 201 -13.56 -23.27 7.18
CA TYR A 201 -12.94 -22.55 8.29
C TYR A 201 -12.01 -21.44 7.81
N LEU A 202 -11.99 -20.31 8.52
CA LEU A 202 -11.18 -19.13 8.21
C LEU A 202 -10.19 -18.88 9.34
N SER A 203 -8.92 -18.71 8.97
CA SER A 203 -7.87 -18.22 9.87
C SER A 203 -7.47 -16.80 9.48
N TYR A 204 -7.09 -16.00 10.46
CA TYR A 204 -6.86 -14.56 10.29
C TYR A 204 -5.48 -14.14 10.76
N TYR A 205 -5.00 -13.03 10.20
CA TYR A 205 -3.97 -12.20 10.80
C TYR A 205 -4.60 -11.24 11.83
N ASP A 206 -3.77 -10.58 12.64
CA ASP A 206 -4.24 -9.61 13.64
C ASP A 206 -4.97 -8.41 12.99
N SER A 207 -4.65 -8.09 11.73
CA SER A 207 -5.37 -7.08 10.94
C SER A 207 -6.78 -7.50 10.48
N GLY A 208 -7.20 -8.73 10.81
CA GLY A 208 -8.47 -9.31 10.36
C GLY A 208 -8.46 -9.86 8.94
N ARG A 209 -7.37 -9.70 8.17
CA ARG A 209 -7.23 -10.31 6.83
C ARG A 209 -7.13 -11.83 6.93
N ILE A 210 -7.70 -12.55 5.97
CA ILE A 210 -7.71 -14.01 5.95
C ILE A 210 -6.32 -14.52 5.61
N LYS A 211 -5.71 -15.27 6.52
CA LYS A 211 -4.48 -16.01 6.28
C LYS A 211 -4.73 -17.24 5.40
N ASN A 212 -5.67 -18.10 5.79
CA ASN A 212 -6.09 -19.27 5.01
C ASN A 212 -7.61 -19.49 5.12
N VAL A 213 -8.18 -19.98 4.02
CA VAL A 213 -9.49 -20.62 3.93
C VAL A 213 -9.29 -22.13 3.86
N PHE A 214 -9.93 -22.87 4.74
CA PHE A 214 -9.88 -24.32 4.79
C PHE A 214 -11.16 -24.88 4.16
N PHE A 215 -10.99 -25.82 3.24
CA PHE A 215 -12.04 -26.59 2.59
C PHE A 215 -11.89 -28.05 3.02
N GLY A 216 -12.46 -28.39 4.17
CA GLY A 216 -12.12 -29.59 4.92
C GLY A 216 -10.69 -29.47 5.47
N ASP A 217 -9.86 -30.48 5.21
CA ASP A 217 -8.45 -30.48 5.63
C ASP A 217 -7.52 -29.66 4.71
N THR A 218 -8.04 -29.15 3.58
CA THR A 218 -7.23 -28.47 2.57
C THR A 218 -7.21 -26.96 2.78
N ALA A 219 -6.04 -26.41 3.09
CA ALA A 219 -5.83 -24.97 3.26
C ALA A 219 -5.49 -24.27 1.93
N VAL A 220 -6.22 -23.21 1.59
CA VAL A 220 -5.91 -22.27 0.51
C VAL A 220 -5.59 -20.91 1.12
N ALA A 221 -4.45 -20.32 0.74
CA ALA A 221 -4.07 -19.00 1.24
C ALA A 221 -5.09 -17.94 0.83
N GLY A 222 -5.47 -17.05 1.76
CA GLY A 222 -6.47 -16.00 1.48
C GLY A 222 -6.07 -15.08 0.33
N GLY A 223 -4.77 -14.75 0.24
CA GLY A 223 -4.22 -13.98 -0.87
C GLY A 223 -4.34 -14.70 -2.22
N ALA A 224 -4.12 -16.02 -2.25
CA ALA A 224 -4.26 -16.81 -3.49
C ALA A 224 -5.71 -16.84 -3.97
N LEU A 225 -6.67 -16.97 -3.04
CA LEU A 225 -8.11 -16.84 -3.33
C LEU A 225 -8.47 -15.44 -3.85
N ALA A 226 -7.98 -14.40 -3.18
CA ALA A 226 -8.23 -13.02 -3.59
C ALA A 226 -7.72 -12.74 -5.00
N THR A 227 -6.51 -13.20 -5.34
CA THR A 227 -5.95 -13.09 -6.69
C THR A 227 -6.75 -13.92 -7.70
N ALA A 228 -7.07 -15.18 -7.40
CA ALA A 228 -7.74 -16.09 -8.34
C ALA A 228 -9.13 -15.58 -8.78
N PHE A 229 -9.85 -14.90 -7.88
CA PHE A 229 -11.22 -14.42 -8.14
C PHE A 229 -11.32 -12.89 -8.21
N ALA A 230 -10.18 -12.20 -8.37
CA ALA A 230 -10.10 -10.75 -8.43
C ALA A 230 -10.89 -10.05 -7.30
N LEU A 231 -10.83 -10.62 -6.08
CA LEU A 231 -11.45 -10.02 -4.92
C LEU A 231 -10.76 -8.68 -4.62
N LYS A 232 -11.52 -7.70 -4.14
CA LYS A 232 -11.00 -6.37 -3.84
C LYS A 232 -9.97 -6.34 -2.71
N SER A 233 -9.98 -7.34 -1.84
CA SER A 233 -9.05 -7.44 -0.70
C SER A 233 -8.96 -8.88 -0.18
N GLN A 234 -8.02 -9.10 0.74
CA GLN A 234 -7.91 -10.31 1.58
C GLN A 234 -8.76 -10.22 2.86
N ARG A 235 -9.54 -9.15 3.02
CA ARG A 235 -10.45 -8.94 4.16
C ARG A 235 -11.87 -9.24 3.69
N PHE A 236 -12.30 -10.48 3.88
CA PHE A 236 -13.64 -10.93 3.51
C PHE A 236 -14.18 -11.93 4.52
N ASP A 237 -15.47 -12.17 4.47
CA ASP A 237 -16.12 -13.33 5.06
C ASP A 237 -16.51 -14.30 3.93
N ALA A 238 -16.63 -15.58 4.25
CA ALA A 238 -16.98 -16.61 3.27
C ALA A 238 -18.03 -17.56 3.83
N ALA A 239 -18.93 -18.01 2.96
CA ALA A 239 -19.95 -19.01 3.27
C ALA A 239 -20.27 -19.83 2.01
N ILE A 240 -20.49 -21.13 2.18
CA ILE A 240 -21.01 -22.01 1.13
C ILE A 240 -22.54 -21.96 1.18
N ARG A 241 -23.19 -21.87 0.01
CA ARG A 241 -24.64 -21.84 -0.13
C ARG A 241 -25.05 -22.82 -1.22
N ASP A 242 -26.25 -23.40 -1.06
CA ASP A 242 -26.91 -24.26 -2.05
C ASP A 242 -27.39 -23.48 -3.28
#